data_AF-A0A533W728-F1
#
_entry.id   AF-A0A533W728-F1
#
_cell.length_a   1.000
_cell.length_b   1.000
_cell.length_c   1.000
_cell.angle_alpha   90.00
_cell.angle_beta   90.00
_cell.angle_gamma   90.00
#
_symmetry.space_group_name_H-M   'P 1'
#
loop_
_entity.id
_entity.type
_entity.pdbx_description
1 polymer ?
#
loop_
_entity_poly.entity_id
_entity_poly.type
_entity_poly.pdbx_seq_one_letter_code
_entity_poly.pdbx_strand_id
1 'polypeptide(L)'
;MATVKPTLTPYLNFNGNTAEAMRFYQSILGGELTMQTFGEAKMARTPEEKNMILHAALKNDGLSIMASDGQPSQRVKFGDNIHMSITGQDSGKLKEIFTKLA
;
A
#
# COMPACT_ATOMS: atom_id res chain seq x y z
N MET A 1 21.51 -20.20 -10.81
CA MET A 1 20.89 -19.13 -10.00
C MET A 1 19.62 -18.71 -10.70
N ALA A 2 18.47 -18.69 -10.02
CA ALA A 2 17.23 -18.20 -10.62
C ALA A 2 17.37 -16.69 -10.85
N THR A 3 17.26 -16.26 -12.10
CA THR A 3 17.31 -14.84 -12.46
C THR A 3 16.03 -14.17 -11.97
N VAL A 4 16.11 -13.39 -10.89
CA VAL A 4 14.99 -12.58 -10.43
C VAL A 4 14.76 -11.48 -11.46
N LYS A 5 13.64 -11.57 -12.20
CA LYS A 5 13.23 -10.53 -13.13
C LYS A 5 12.91 -9.26 -12.34
N PRO A 6 13.32 -8.06 -12.80
CA PRO A 6 12.94 -6.82 -12.14
C PRO A 6 11.41 -6.66 -12.13
N THR A 7 10.87 -6.26 -10.98
CA THR A 7 9.44 -6.01 -10.77
C THR A 7 9.23 -4.56 -10.34
N LEU A 8 8.30 -3.87 -10.99
CA LEU A 8 7.87 -2.54 -10.56
C LEU A 8 6.85 -2.69 -9.43
N THR A 9 7.14 -2.12 -8.25
CA THR A 9 6.22 -2.09 -7.12
C THR A 9 5.92 -0.63 -6.79
N PRO A 10 4.66 -0.16 -6.94
CA PRO A 10 4.30 1.19 -6.52
C PRO A 10 4.46 1.32 -5.00
N TYR A 11 4.98 2.48 -4.59
CA TYR A 11 5.12 2.86 -3.20
C TYR A 11 4.22 4.06 -2.92
N LEU A 12 3.19 3.86 -2.12
CA LEU A 12 2.15 4.84 -1.83
C LEU A 12 2.46 5.55 -0.52
N ASN A 13 2.47 6.88 -0.54
CA ASN A 13 2.58 7.66 0.68
C ASN A 13 1.20 8.19 1.05
N PHE A 14 0.83 8.06 2.32
CA PHE A 14 -0.42 8.61 2.87
C PHE A 14 -0.14 9.60 4.01
N ASN A 15 -1.18 10.30 4.48
CA ASN A 15 -1.06 11.28 5.56
C ASN A 15 -1.69 10.75 6.86
N GLY A 16 -1.17 9.64 7.39
CA GLY A 16 -1.60 9.07 8.68
C GLY A 16 -2.71 8.01 8.59
N ASN A 17 -3.18 7.68 7.38
CA ASN A 17 -4.22 6.69 7.15
C ASN A 17 -3.75 5.47 6.35
N THR A 18 -2.44 5.21 6.26
CA THR A 18 -1.90 4.04 5.54
C THR A 18 -2.49 2.73 6.03
N ALA A 19 -2.62 2.56 7.36
CA ALA A 19 -3.13 1.32 7.93
C ALA A 19 -4.58 1.02 7.51
N GLU A 20 -5.40 2.06 7.38
CA GLU A 20 -6.79 1.95 6.92
C GLU A 20 -6.82 1.66 5.41
N ALA A 21 -6.10 2.45 4.62
CA ALA A 21 -6.04 2.28 3.17
C ALA A 21 -5.54 0.88 2.76
N MET A 22 -4.48 0.38 3.41
CA MET A 22 -3.92 -0.93 3.10
C MET A 22 -4.85 -2.09 3.51
N ARG A 23 -5.60 -1.95 4.63
CA ARG A 23 -6.63 -2.93 4.99
C ARG A 23 -7.81 -2.90 4.02
N PHE A 24 -8.21 -1.71 3.57
CA PHE A 24 -9.24 -1.58 2.54
C PHE A 24 -8.81 -2.28 1.24
N TYR A 25 -7.59 -2.02 0.75
CA TYR A 25 -7.07 -2.72 -0.43
C TYR A 25 -6.97 -4.24 -0.22
N GLN A 26 -6.48 -4.69 0.94
CA GLN A 26 -6.45 -6.13 1.26
C GLN A 26 -7.85 -6.76 1.22
N SER A 27 -8.87 -6.08 1.74
CA SER A 27 -10.24 -6.62 1.77
C SER A 27 -10.83 -6.86 0.36
N ILE A 28 -10.33 -6.14 -0.64
CA ILE A 28 -10.79 -6.21 -2.04
C ILE A 28 -9.90 -7.14 -2.86
N LEU A 29 -8.59 -6.98 -2.72
CA LEU A 29 -7.57 -7.61 -3.54
C LEU A 29 -7.05 -8.92 -2.95
N GLY A 30 -7.39 -9.22 -1.70
CA GLY A 30 -6.87 -10.35 -0.94
C GLY A 30 -5.36 -10.23 -0.71
N GLY A 31 -4.71 -11.36 -0.43
CA GLY A 31 -3.26 -11.43 -0.24
C GLY A 31 -2.79 -11.22 1.19
N GLU A 32 -1.47 -11.26 1.34
CA GLU A 32 -0.78 -11.10 2.61
C GLU A 32 -0.46 -9.62 2.83
N LEU A 33 -1.01 -9.06 3.91
CA LEU A 33 -0.71 -7.71 4.36
C LEU A 33 0.24 -7.78 5.56
N THR A 34 1.40 -7.16 5.43
CA THR A 34 2.33 -6.91 6.52
C THR A 34 2.41 -5.41 6.79
N MET A 35 2.51 -5.04 8.06
CA MET A 35 2.63 -3.65 8.51
C MET A 35 3.61 -3.56 9.66
N GLN A 36 4.42 -2.53 9.64
CA GLN A 36 5.33 -2.15 10.70
C GLN A 36 5.15 -0.66 11.00
N THR A 37 4.98 -0.35 12.28
CA THR A 37 4.89 1.01 12.78
C THR A 37 6.26 1.60 13.11
N PHE A 38 6.36 2.92 13.21
CA PHE A 38 7.57 3.56 13.72
C PHE A 38 7.87 3.17 15.17
N GLY A 39 6.84 2.90 15.98
CA GLY A 39 6.99 2.44 17.36
C GLY A 39 7.65 1.07 17.45
N GLU A 40 7.18 0.09 16.67
CA GLU A 40 7.76 -1.26 16.61
C GLU A 40 9.21 -1.25 16.12
N ALA A 41 9.53 -0.36 15.16
CA ALA A 41 10.88 -0.18 14.64
C ALA A 41 11.80 0.63 15.57
N LYS A 42 11.28 1.18 16.69
CA LYS A 42 12.00 2.12 17.58
C LYS A 42 12.56 3.34 16.84
N MET A 43 11.84 3.82 15.82
CA MET A 43 12.22 4.97 14.99
C MET A 43 11.29 6.17 15.14
N ALA A 44 10.27 6.09 15.99
CA ALA A 44 9.40 7.22 16.29
C ALA A 44 10.20 8.34 16.99
N ARG A 45 10.14 9.56 16.46
CA ARG A 45 10.78 10.75 17.02
C ARG A 45 9.85 11.49 17.97
N THR A 46 8.55 11.37 17.76
CA THR A 46 7.51 11.92 18.64
C THR A 46 6.53 10.83 19.08
N PRO A 47 5.75 11.05 20.16
CA PRO A 47 4.70 10.13 20.59
C PRO A 47 3.65 9.87 19.50
N GLU A 48 3.33 10.88 18.69
CA GLU A 48 2.31 10.81 17.63
C GLU A 48 2.75 9.87 16.49
N GLU A 49 4.05 9.81 16.20
CA GLU A 49 4.60 8.93 15.16
C GLU A 49 4.53 7.45 15.52
N LYS A 50 4.41 7.09 16.81
CA LYS A 50 4.50 5.68 17.25
C LYS A 50 3.53 4.74 16.53
N ASN A 51 2.33 5.22 16.24
CA ASN A 51 1.28 4.43 15.59
C ASN A 51 1.24 4.60 14.06
N MET A 52 2.05 5.51 13.51
CA MET A 52 2.13 5.70 12.06
C MET A 52 2.81 4.49 11.42
N ILE A 53 2.38 4.15 10.22
CA ILE A 53 2.97 3.07 9.44
C ILE A 53 4.28 3.55 8.84
N LEU A 54 5.37 2.92 9.28
CA LEU A 54 6.68 3.07 8.65
C LEU A 54 6.73 2.30 7.33
N HIS A 55 6.18 1.10 7.33
CA HIS A 55 6.24 0.21 6.18
C HIS A 55 5.04 -0.72 6.14
N ALA A 56 4.32 -0.74 5.03
CA ALA A 56 3.31 -1.72 4.72
C ALA A 56 3.64 -2.38 3.38
N ALA A 57 3.35 -3.68 3.27
CA ALA A 57 3.42 -4.40 2.01
C ALA A 57 2.21 -5.34 1.88
N LEU A 58 1.49 -5.20 0.78
CA LEU A 58 0.40 -6.08 0.35
C LEU A 58 0.85 -6.87 -0.87
N LYS A 59 0.86 -8.20 -0.78
CA LYS A 59 1.34 -9.07 -1.86
C LYS A 59 0.40 -10.24 -2.11
N ASN A 60 0.20 -10.55 -3.38
CA ASN A 60 -0.36 -11.81 -3.86
C ASN A 60 0.30 -12.20 -5.21
N ASP A 61 -0.15 -13.28 -5.83
CA ASP A 61 0.44 -13.79 -7.08
C ASP A 61 0.39 -12.79 -8.26
N GLY A 62 -0.54 -11.83 -8.23
CA GLY A 62 -0.79 -10.88 -9.32
C GLY A 62 -0.39 -9.44 -9.01
N LEU A 63 -0.11 -9.06 -7.76
CA LEU A 63 0.22 -7.68 -7.38
C LEU A 63 1.12 -7.58 -6.16
N SER A 64 1.85 -6.46 -6.11
CA SER A 64 2.63 -6.03 -4.97
C SER A 64 2.43 -4.51 -4.83
N ILE A 65 1.98 -4.06 -3.66
CA ILE A 65 1.85 -2.63 -3.31
C ILE A 65 2.57 -2.41 -1.99
N MET A 66 3.34 -1.34 -1.91
CA MET A 66 4.00 -0.91 -0.67
C MET A 66 3.47 0.45 -0.26
N ALA A 67 3.49 0.76 1.03
CA ALA A 67 3.03 2.05 1.52
C ALA A 67 3.67 2.47 2.85
N SER A 68 3.61 3.77 3.14
CA SER A 68 3.92 4.33 4.46
C SER A 68 3.14 5.61 4.71
N ASP A 69 3.04 5.98 5.98
CA ASP A 69 2.65 7.34 6.33
C ASP A 69 3.84 8.28 6.10
N GLY A 70 3.58 9.40 5.41
CA GLY A 70 4.54 10.47 5.23
C GLY A 70 4.89 11.14 6.56
N GLN A 71 6.03 11.82 6.63
CA GLN A 71 6.43 12.54 7.83
C GLN A 71 5.43 13.67 8.13
N PRO A 72 5.07 13.94 9.39
CA PRO A 72 4.15 15.03 9.74
C PRO A 72 4.59 16.39 9.19
N SER A 73 5.91 16.62 9.11
CA SER A 73 6.54 17.83 8.57
C SER A 73 6.51 17.92 7.03
N GLN A 74 6.28 16.81 6.33
CA GLN A 74 6.26 16.74 4.87
C GLN A 74 5.03 15.95 4.42
N ARG A 75 3.88 16.63 4.37
CA ARG A 75 2.65 16.02 3.88
C ARG A 75 2.77 15.64 2.41
N VAL A 76 2.13 14.52 2.08
CA VAL A 76 2.00 14.04 0.71
C VAL A 76 1.16 15.04 -0.09
N LYS A 77 1.66 15.40 -1.28
CA LYS A 77 0.90 16.16 -2.28
C LYS A 77 0.20 15.17 -3.20
N PHE A 78 -1.11 15.13 -3.15
CA PHE A 78 -1.93 14.30 -4.03
C PHE A 78 -2.19 15.04 -5.35
N GLY A 79 -2.12 14.29 -6.44
CA GLY A 79 -2.41 14.75 -7.81
C GLY A 79 -3.13 13.67 -8.60
N ASP A 80 -3.52 13.98 -9.83
CA ASP A 80 -4.24 13.11 -10.77
C ASP A 80 -3.33 12.51 -11.85
N ASN A 81 -2.01 12.68 -11.71
CA ASN A 81 -1.03 12.30 -12.71
C ASN A 81 -0.51 10.85 -12.59
N ILE A 82 -0.94 10.11 -11.55
CA ILE A 82 -0.53 8.73 -11.30
C ILE A 82 -1.77 7.85 -11.13
N HIS A 83 -1.81 6.76 -11.89
CA HIS A 83 -2.83 5.72 -11.78
C HIS A 83 -2.15 4.35 -11.74
N MET A 84 -2.72 3.43 -10.96
CA MET A 84 -2.31 2.02 -10.96
C MET A 84 -3.35 1.22 -11.72
N SER A 85 -2.93 0.48 -12.75
CA SER A 85 -3.82 -0.33 -13.57
C SER A 85 -3.79 -1.78 -13.11
N ILE A 86 -4.95 -2.38 -12.91
CA ILE A 86 -5.12 -3.82 -12.68
C ILE A 86 -5.66 -4.42 -13.98
N THR A 87 -4.91 -5.34 -14.58
CA THR A 87 -5.25 -5.97 -15.87
C THR A 87 -5.36 -7.49 -15.71
N GLY A 88 -6.27 -8.12 -16.44
CA GLY A 88 -6.46 -9.56 -16.41
C GLY A 88 -7.44 -10.03 -17.48
N GLN A 89 -7.65 -11.34 -17.56
CA GLN A 89 -8.56 -11.95 -18.54
C GLN A 89 -9.95 -12.28 -17.95
N ASP A 90 -10.07 -12.33 -16.62
CA ASP A 90 -11.34 -12.55 -15.94
C ASP A 90 -12.12 -11.24 -15.78
N SER A 91 -12.99 -10.95 -16.75
CA SER A 91 -13.84 -9.77 -16.74
C SER A 91 -14.79 -9.69 -15.53
N GLY A 92 -15.26 -10.83 -15.01
CA GLY A 92 -16.12 -10.87 -13.83
C GLY A 92 -15.37 -10.41 -12.60
N LYS A 93 -14.14 -10.94 -12.41
CA LYS A 93 -13.27 -10.53 -11.31
C LYS A 93 -12.86 -9.06 -11.38
N LEU A 94 -12.50 -8.58 -12.58
CA LEU A 94 -12.16 -7.17 -12.78
C LEU A 94 -13.34 -6.25 -12.48
N LYS A 95 -14.56 -6.63 -12.85
CA LYS A 95 -15.78 -5.88 -12.54
C LYS A 95 -16.09 -5.85 -11.04
N GLU A 96 -15.87 -6.97 -10.34
CA GLU A 96 -15.98 -7.04 -8.88
C GLU A 96 -15.00 -6.07 -8.20
N ILE A 97 -13.71 -6.13 -8.59
CA ILE A 97 -12.67 -5.24 -8.06
C ILE A 97 -13.03 -3.77 -8.31
N PHE A 98 -13.42 -3.43 -9.54
CA PHE A 98 -13.83 -2.08 -9.90
C PHE A 98 -14.98 -1.58 -9.03
N THR A 99 -16.01 -2.41 -8.84
CA THR A 99 -17.19 -2.06 -8.04
C THR A 99 -16.84 -1.83 -6.57
N LYS A 100 -15.91 -2.61 -6.01
CA LYS A 100 -15.51 -2.48 -4.60
C LYS A 100 -14.56 -1.30 -4.33
N LEU A 101 -13.85 -0.81 -5.35
CA LEU A 101 -12.95 0.34 -5.24
C LEU A 101 -13.65 1.70 -5.42
N ALA A 102 -14.86 1.71 -5.99
CA ALA A 102 -15.67 2.90 -6.23
C ALA A 102 -16.41 3.37 -4.96
#